data_AF-A0A931P971-F1
#
_entry.id   AF-A0A931P971-F1
#
_cell.length_a   1.000
_cell.length_b   1.000
_cell.length_c   1.000
_cell.angle_alpha   90.00
_cell.angle_beta   90.00
_cell.angle_gamma   90.00
#
_symmetry.space_group_name_H-M   'P 1'
#
loop_
_entity.id
_entity.type
_entity.pdbx_description
1 polymer ?
#
loop_
_entity_poly.entity_id
_entity_poly.type
_entity_poly.pdbx_seq_one_letter_code
_entity_poly.pdbx_strand_id
1 'polypeptide(L)'
;MVLTNKAEIIGKIQEQMLDRAKHPRRGTDTRALIHQMAGLIVEISLFFDEAYEVVDSTLTKLSRMLHTTPWESDLPIWAHVDPHVLDFNVEVGRQLIRSHAMTWGSCEYEFHEMVMYLIQNTLISLEEDGIPRRESFRLLADCTYKGAMLEAAAHELCDAIIEQKISTSLWSLADSFTSLAAMAGLYQGRYMLGEEDVAQTITRSRITNLGVENLMAVMTQEAHRFGVPVAGDWRTGLAANDCPVSPPFHLMFDVESLVTNFFTSAKIEAENEQAVALAKAAGRLLAVMAGGDEPEVTPLIAKPLAVGAMTESFLATLQHGRENLREMQEHLD
;
A
#
# COMPACT_ATOMS: atom_id res chain seq x y z
N MET A 1 4.13 -38.45 9.13
CA MET A 1 2.90 -37.65 8.98
C MET A 1 2.76 -36.82 10.25
N VAL A 2 3.17 -35.56 10.22
CA VAL A 2 2.98 -34.66 11.37
C VAL A 2 1.50 -34.31 11.38
N LEU A 3 0.78 -34.65 12.46
CA LEU A 3 -0.58 -34.18 12.67
C LEU A 3 -0.52 -32.67 12.92
N THR A 4 -0.75 -31.88 11.87
CA THR A 4 -0.84 -30.43 12.00
C THR A 4 -2.05 -30.09 12.87
N ASN A 5 -1.81 -29.48 14.04
CA ASN A 5 -2.89 -29.03 14.91
C ASN A 5 -3.50 -27.73 14.34
N LYS A 6 -4.52 -27.88 13.49
CA LYS A 6 -5.20 -26.79 12.80
C LYS A 6 -5.75 -25.72 13.75
N ALA A 7 -6.28 -26.13 14.91
CA ALA A 7 -6.77 -25.20 15.92
C ALA A 7 -5.64 -24.35 16.52
N GLU A 8 -4.46 -24.93 16.70
CA GLU A 8 -3.28 -24.21 17.19
C GLU A 8 -2.81 -23.14 16.19
N ILE A 9 -2.87 -23.43 14.88
CA ILE A 9 -2.52 -22.45 13.84
C ILE A 9 -3.47 -21.25 13.91
N ILE A 10 -4.78 -21.49 13.95
CA ILE A 10 -5.77 -20.41 14.02
C ILE A 10 -5.64 -19.61 15.32
N GLY A 11 -5.39 -20.30 16.44
CA GLY A 11 -5.10 -19.66 17.72
C GLY A 11 -3.88 -18.74 17.66
N LYS A 12 -2.79 -19.17 16.99
CA LYS A 12 -1.60 -18.35 16.76
C LYS A 12 -1.87 -17.14 15.88
N ILE A 13 -2.66 -17.29 14.80
CA ILE A 13 -3.05 -16.16 13.96
C ILE A 13 -3.83 -15.14 14.80
N GLN A 14 -4.82 -15.60 15.58
CA GLN A 14 -5.62 -14.73 16.44
C GLN A 14 -4.76 -14.00 17.49
N GLU A 15 -3.88 -14.73 18.18
CA GLU A 15 -2.99 -14.17 19.19
C GLU A 15 -2.07 -13.10 18.59
N GLN A 16 -1.44 -13.40 17.45
CA GLN A 16 -0.55 -12.47 16.77
C GLN A 16 -1.30 -11.24 16.24
N MET A 17 -2.50 -11.41 15.71
CA MET A 17 -3.34 -10.31 15.23
C MET A 17 -3.72 -9.37 16.39
N LEU A 18 -4.17 -9.94 17.52
CA LEU A 18 -4.50 -9.15 18.71
C LEU A 18 -3.26 -8.45 19.28
N ASP A 19 -2.11 -9.14 19.34
CA ASP A 19 -0.87 -8.56 19.84
C ASP A 19 -0.38 -7.39 19.00
N ARG A 20 -0.43 -7.52 17.67
CA ARG A 20 -0.05 -6.46 16.73
C ARG A 20 -1.05 -5.30 16.70
N ALA A 21 -2.30 -5.52 17.10
CA ALA A 21 -3.29 -4.48 17.26
C ALA A 21 -3.23 -3.77 18.63
N LYS A 22 -2.33 -4.16 19.56
CA LYS A 22 -2.25 -3.50 20.87
C LYS A 22 -1.65 -2.10 20.76
N HIS A 23 -2.36 -1.13 21.31
CA HIS A 23 -1.85 0.19 21.60
C HIS A 23 -1.34 0.26 23.06
N PRO A 24 -0.08 0.69 23.32
CA PRO A 24 0.55 0.63 24.66
C PRO A 24 -0.23 1.29 25.80
N ARG A 25 -1.12 2.23 25.47
CA ARG A 25 -1.90 3.01 26.45
C ARG A 25 -3.43 2.88 26.32
N ARG A 26 -3.93 2.31 25.21
CA ARG A 26 -5.36 2.37 24.87
C ARG A 26 -6.02 0.99 24.76
N GLY A 27 -5.28 -0.08 25.01
CA GLY A 27 -5.76 -1.44 24.78
C GLY A 27 -5.70 -1.80 23.30
N THR A 28 -6.61 -2.64 22.83
CA THR A 28 -6.66 -3.06 21.42
C THR A 28 -7.15 -1.92 20.54
N ASP A 29 -6.39 -1.58 19.50
CA ASP A 29 -6.83 -0.70 18.42
C ASP A 29 -7.74 -1.50 17.48
N THR A 30 -9.05 -1.35 17.66
CA THR A 30 -10.07 -2.03 16.85
C THR A 30 -9.92 -1.74 15.36
N ARG A 31 -9.47 -0.54 14.99
CA ARG A 31 -9.31 -0.18 13.59
C ARG A 31 -8.14 -0.95 12.98
N ALA A 32 -6.99 -0.97 13.65
CA ALA A 32 -5.85 -1.78 13.22
C ALA A 32 -6.23 -3.27 13.12
N LEU A 33 -7.02 -3.77 14.07
CA LEU A 33 -7.54 -5.14 14.05
C LEU A 33 -8.41 -5.42 12.80
N ILE A 34 -9.33 -4.52 12.45
CA ILE A 34 -10.17 -4.65 11.25
C ILE A 34 -9.34 -4.58 9.96
N HIS A 35 -8.34 -3.71 9.89
CA HIS A 35 -7.43 -3.66 8.73
C HIS A 35 -6.61 -4.94 8.58
N GLN A 36 -6.15 -5.52 9.70
CA GLN A 36 -5.44 -6.80 9.67
C GLN A 36 -6.37 -7.93 9.19
N MET A 37 -7.62 -7.97 9.65
CA MET A 37 -8.63 -8.90 9.12
C MET A 37 -8.87 -8.72 7.62
N ALA A 38 -8.92 -7.48 7.12
CA ALA A 38 -8.98 -7.21 5.69
C ALA A 38 -7.75 -7.79 4.97
N GLY A 39 -6.55 -7.64 5.55
CA GLY A 39 -5.33 -8.29 5.07
C GLY A 39 -5.40 -9.81 5.03
N LEU A 40 -6.03 -10.46 6.01
CA LEU A 40 -6.25 -11.91 5.98
C LEU A 40 -7.09 -12.30 4.75
N ILE A 41 -8.17 -11.56 4.47
CA ILE A 41 -9.06 -11.81 3.32
C ILE A 41 -8.32 -11.56 2.00
N VAL A 42 -7.59 -10.44 1.89
CA VAL A 42 -6.83 -10.11 0.69
C VAL A 42 -5.84 -11.22 0.37
N GLU A 43 -5.03 -11.67 1.34
CA GLU A 43 -4.01 -12.68 1.07
C GLU A 43 -4.61 -14.04 0.70
N ILE A 44 -5.62 -14.50 1.46
CA ILE A 44 -6.20 -15.81 1.17
C ILE A 44 -6.94 -15.84 -0.16
N SER A 45 -7.46 -14.70 -0.62
CA SER A 45 -8.07 -14.58 -1.94
C SER A 45 -7.06 -14.76 -3.07
N LEU A 46 -5.78 -14.40 -2.84
CA LEU A 46 -4.69 -14.61 -3.81
C LEU A 46 -4.27 -16.08 -3.97
N PHE A 47 -4.82 -17.01 -3.17
CA PHE A 47 -4.59 -18.44 -3.37
C PHE A 47 -5.43 -19.02 -4.51
N PHE A 48 -6.35 -18.23 -5.05
CA PHE A 48 -7.27 -18.63 -6.11
C PHE A 48 -7.04 -17.78 -7.35
N ASP A 49 -7.40 -18.32 -8.52
CA ASP A 49 -7.14 -17.67 -9.82
C ASP A 49 -7.85 -16.30 -9.94
N GLU A 50 -9.12 -16.22 -9.54
CA GLU A 50 -9.95 -15.01 -9.63
C GLU A 50 -10.06 -14.31 -8.26
N ALA A 51 -8.95 -13.75 -7.78
CA ALA A 51 -8.84 -13.20 -6.43
C ALA A 51 -9.94 -12.17 -6.08
N TYR A 52 -10.35 -11.33 -7.03
CA TYR A 52 -11.41 -10.34 -6.82
C TYR A 52 -12.79 -10.96 -6.62
N GLU A 53 -13.13 -11.97 -7.42
CA GLU A 53 -14.38 -12.72 -7.26
C GLU A 53 -14.40 -13.45 -5.90
N VAL A 54 -13.23 -13.91 -5.44
CA VAL A 54 -13.09 -14.53 -4.11
C VAL A 54 -13.29 -13.51 -2.99
N VAL A 55 -12.82 -12.26 -3.12
CA VAL A 55 -13.12 -11.20 -2.15
C VAL A 55 -14.63 -10.99 -2.03
N ASP A 56 -15.33 -10.84 -3.16
CA ASP A 56 -16.79 -10.64 -3.18
C ASP A 56 -17.55 -11.82 -2.58
N SER A 57 -17.15 -13.04 -2.95
CA SER A 57 -17.72 -14.28 -2.42
C SER A 57 -17.47 -14.41 -0.91
N THR A 58 -16.27 -14.05 -0.44
CA THR A 58 -15.88 -14.08 0.98
C THR A 58 -16.73 -13.11 1.80
N LEU A 59 -16.87 -11.86 1.35
CA LEU A 59 -17.69 -10.86 2.03
C LEU A 59 -19.18 -11.25 2.00
N THR A 60 -19.66 -11.78 0.88
CA THR A 60 -21.05 -12.32 0.78
C THR A 60 -21.27 -13.46 1.76
N LYS A 61 -20.29 -14.35 1.92
CA LYS A 61 -20.36 -15.46 2.86
C LYS A 61 -20.30 -14.98 4.31
N LEU A 62 -19.41 -14.03 4.64
CA LEU A 62 -19.34 -13.41 5.95
C LEU A 62 -20.66 -12.71 6.32
N SER A 63 -21.29 -12.01 5.37
CA SER A 63 -22.63 -11.42 5.56
C SER A 63 -23.67 -12.46 6.02
N ARG A 64 -23.67 -13.65 5.39
CA ARG A 64 -24.54 -14.77 5.77
C ARG A 64 -24.19 -15.32 7.16
N MET A 65 -22.90 -15.49 7.45
CA MET A 65 -22.41 -16.01 8.75
C MET A 65 -22.70 -15.04 9.90
N LEU A 66 -22.60 -13.73 9.64
CA LEU A 66 -22.87 -12.66 10.61
C LEU A 66 -24.36 -12.35 10.74
N HIS A 67 -25.21 -12.90 9.87
CA HIS A 67 -26.63 -12.58 9.74
C HIS A 67 -26.88 -11.07 9.63
N THR A 68 -26.02 -10.38 8.88
CA THR A 68 -26.06 -8.92 8.79
C THR A 68 -25.50 -8.42 7.47
N THR A 69 -26.01 -7.30 6.98
CA THR A 69 -25.44 -6.59 5.82
C THR A 69 -24.56 -5.43 6.28
N PRO A 70 -23.54 -5.05 5.48
CA PRO A 70 -22.77 -3.83 5.76
C PRO A 70 -23.69 -2.62 5.93
N TRP A 71 -23.27 -1.68 6.77
CA TRP A 71 -23.90 -0.37 6.86
C TRP A 71 -23.92 0.32 5.48
N GLU A 72 -25.07 0.88 5.08
CA GLU A 72 -25.31 1.37 3.71
C GLU A 72 -24.94 2.84 3.48
N SER A 73 -24.94 3.67 4.53
CA SER A 73 -24.54 5.08 4.41
C SER A 73 -23.03 5.26 4.27
N ASP A 74 -22.63 6.45 3.85
CA ASP A 74 -21.23 6.87 3.81
C ASP A 74 -20.59 6.71 5.19
N LEU A 75 -19.34 6.23 5.18
CA LEU A 75 -18.55 6.19 6.39
C LEU A 75 -18.31 7.63 6.86
N PRO A 76 -18.43 7.91 8.17
CA PRO A 76 -18.13 9.24 8.68
C PRO A 76 -16.65 9.55 8.46
N ILE A 77 -16.29 10.84 8.34
CA ILE A 77 -14.92 11.31 8.06
C ILE A 77 -13.88 10.65 8.98
N TRP A 78 -14.20 10.47 10.27
CA TRP A 78 -13.29 9.85 11.24
C TRP A 78 -13.04 8.35 11.00
N ALA A 79 -13.88 7.68 10.23
CA ALA A 79 -13.72 6.29 9.80
C ALA A 79 -12.93 6.16 8.49
N HIS A 80 -12.70 7.26 7.77
CA HIS A 80 -11.71 7.27 6.70
C HIS A 80 -10.33 7.01 7.28
N VAL A 81 -9.57 6.18 6.57
CA VAL A 81 -8.25 5.74 6.98
C VAL A 81 -7.26 6.32 6.00
N ASP A 82 -6.17 6.89 6.52
CA ASP A 82 -5.01 7.23 5.72
C ASP A 82 -4.55 5.99 4.93
N PRO A 83 -4.49 6.05 3.58
CA PRO A 83 -4.11 4.90 2.76
C PRO A 83 -2.78 4.27 3.16
N HIS A 84 -1.81 5.05 3.67
CA HIS A 84 -0.55 4.50 4.21
C HIS A 84 -0.79 3.62 5.44
N VAL A 85 -1.63 4.07 6.37
CA VAL A 85 -1.95 3.31 7.59
C VAL A 85 -2.77 2.07 7.25
N LEU A 86 -3.67 2.17 6.26
CA LEU A 86 -4.41 1.03 5.75
C LEU A 86 -3.45 0.00 5.16
N ASP A 87 -2.59 0.41 4.23
CA ASP A 87 -1.63 -0.46 3.55
C ASP A 87 -0.75 -1.21 4.54
N PHE A 88 -0.18 -0.49 5.51
CA PHE A 88 0.65 -1.08 6.56
C PHE A 88 -0.08 -2.19 7.32
N ASN A 89 -1.30 -1.92 7.81
CA ASN A 89 -2.03 -2.89 8.62
C ASN A 89 -2.61 -4.05 7.80
N VAL A 90 -3.03 -3.80 6.56
CA VAL A 90 -3.45 -4.84 5.61
C VAL A 90 -2.26 -5.77 5.36
N GLU A 91 -1.07 -5.24 5.08
CA GLU A 91 0.12 -6.06 4.88
C GLU A 91 0.49 -6.86 6.13
N VAL A 92 0.33 -6.31 7.34
CA VAL A 92 0.50 -7.06 8.60
C VAL A 92 -0.42 -8.29 8.62
N GLY A 93 -1.69 -8.14 8.23
CA GLY A 93 -2.63 -9.25 8.10
C GLY A 93 -2.20 -10.26 7.04
N ARG A 94 -1.83 -9.80 5.85
CA ARG A 94 -1.38 -10.67 4.76
C ARG A 94 -0.18 -11.53 5.16
N GLN A 95 0.79 -10.93 5.85
CA GLN A 95 1.96 -11.66 6.37
C GLN A 95 1.60 -12.76 7.36
N LEU A 96 0.56 -12.58 8.18
CA LEU A 96 0.10 -13.64 9.09
C LEU A 96 -0.35 -14.86 8.27
N ILE A 97 -1.19 -14.65 7.26
CA ILE A 97 -1.64 -15.74 6.38
C ILE A 97 -0.44 -16.43 5.71
N ARG A 98 0.48 -15.68 5.09
CA ARG A 98 1.67 -16.28 4.44
C ARG A 98 2.51 -17.12 5.39
N SER A 99 2.72 -16.64 6.62
CA SER A 99 3.57 -17.32 7.60
C SER A 99 3.00 -18.66 8.07
N HIS A 100 1.67 -18.82 8.01
CA HIS A 100 0.97 -20.00 8.52
C HIS A 100 0.44 -20.91 7.41
N ALA A 101 0.20 -20.40 6.20
CA ALA A 101 -0.33 -21.16 5.06
C ALA A 101 0.55 -22.35 4.68
N MET A 102 1.88 -22.18 4.64
CA MET A 102 2.80 -23.29 4.39
C MET A 102 2.72 -24.38 5.47
N THR A 103 2.51 -23.98 6.72
CA THR A 103 2.39 -24.92 7.86
C THR A 103 1.05 -25.64 7.87
N TRP A 104 -0.01 -25.01 7.35
CA TRP A 104 -1.33 -25.62 7.20
C TRP A 104 -1.26 -26.92 6.40
N GLY A 105 -0.47 -26.94 5.31
CA GLY A 105 -0.10 -28.15 4.56
C GLY A 105 -1.29 -28.98 4.05
N SER A 106 -2.48 -28.38 3.99
CA SER A 106 -3.73 -29.01 3.56
C SER A 106 -4.51 -28.06 2.63
N CYS A 107 -5.76 -28.37 2.32
CA CYS A 107 -6.58 -27.69 1.32
C CYS A 107 -6.76 -26.18 1.60
N GLU A 108 -6.56 -25.33 0.58
CA GLU A 108 -6.72 -23.88 0.66
C GLU A 108 -8.16 -23.48 1.04
N TYR A 109 -9.15 -24.18 0.50
CA TYR A 109 -10.56 -23.97 0.86
C TYR A 109 -10.83 -24.19 2.35
N GLU A 110 -10.24 -25.23 2.94
CA GLU A 110 -10.42 -25.49 4.38
C GLU A 110 -9.76 -24.41 5.23
N PHE A 111 -8.60 -23.90 4.79
CA PHE A 111 -7.94 -22.79 5.47
C PHE A 111 -8.79 -21.51 5.39
N HIS A 112 -9.37 -21.24 4.22
CA HIS A 112 -10.27 -20.12 3.98
C HIS A 112 -11.48 -20.13 4.92
N GLU A 113 -12.12 -21.29 5.08
CA GLU A 113 -13.22 -21.46 6.05
C GLU A 113 -12.80 -21.08 7.47
N MET A 114 -11.63 -21.54 7.91
CA MET A 114 -11.16 -21.31 9.27
C MET A 114 -10.80 -19.84 9.51
N VAL A 115 -10.23 -19.16 8.51
CA VAL A 115 -10.01 -17.70 8.56
C VAL A 115 -11.34 -16.94 8.63
N MET A 116 -12.35 -17.36 7.88
CA MET A 116 -13.68 -16.76 7.98
C MET A 116 -14.31 -16.93 9.36
N TYR A 117 -14.19 -18.11 9.98
CA TYR A 117 -14.65 -18.33 11.36
C TYR A 117 -13.92 -17.43 12.37
N LEU A 118 -12.62 -17.26 12.21
CA LEU A 118 -11.83 -16.34 13.04
C LEU A 118 -12.35 -14.89 12.93
N ILE A 119 -12.55 -14.41 11.71
CA ILE A 119 -13.05 -13.05 11.44
C ILE A 119 -14.47 -12.89 12.01
N GLN A 120 -15.35 -13.86 11.77
CA GLN A 120 -16.71 -13.85 12.31
C GLN A 120 -16.71 -13.74 13.84
N ASN A 121 -15.95 -14.61 14.52
CA ASN A 121 -15.88 -14.60 15.98
C ASN A 121 -15.31 -13.29 16.52
N THR A 122 -14.33 -12.71 15.83
CA THR A 122 -13.75 -11.42 16.19
C THR A 122 -14.80 -10.30 16.09
N LEU A 123 -15.55 -10.25 14.99
CA LEU A 123 -16.62 -9.25 14.81
C LEU A 123 -17.76 -9.40 15.83
N ILE A 124 -18.11 -10.64 16.20
CA ILE A 124 -19.09 -10.89 17.26
C ILE A 124 -18.56 -10.38 18.61
N SER A 125 -17.29 -10.63 18.93
CA SER A 125 -16.67 -10.13 20.16
C SER A 125 -16.66 -8.61 20.22
N LEU A 126 -16.39 -7.92 19.10
CA LEU A 126 -16.43 -6.44 19.06
C LEU A 126 -17.83 -5.89 19.34
N GLU A 127 -18.88 -6.62 18.97
CA GLU A 127 -20.26 -6.25 19.28
C GLU A 127 -20.59 -6.42 20.76
N GLU A 128 -20.04 -7.45 21.42
CA GLU A 128 -20.12 -7.60 22.87
C GLU A 128 -19.44 -6.43 23.60
N ASP A 129 -18.40 -5.86 23.00
CA ASP A 129 -17.70 -4.64 23.47
C ASP A 129 -18.40 -3.32 23.04
N GLY A 130 -19.59 -3.40 22.45
CA GLY A 130 -20.44 -2.26 22.12
C GLY A 130 -20.21 -1.62 20.75
N ILE A 131 -19.39 -2.23 19.88
CA ILE A 131 -19.17 -1.75 18.51
C ILE A 131 -20.13 -2.48 17.56
N PRO A 132 -21.08 -1.78 16.91
CA PRO A 132 -22.09 -2.45 16.11
C PRO A 132 -21.49 -3.30 14.98
N ARG A 133 -21.96 -4.56 14.88
CA ARG A 133 -21.47 -5.53 13.89
C ARG A 133 -21.59 -5.01 12.45
N ARG A 134 -22.67 -4.30 12.14
CA ARG A 134 -22.90 -3.70 10.80
C ARG A 134 -21.86 -2.65 10.42
N GLU A 135 -21.43 -1.84 11.39
CA GLU A 135 -20.41 -0.80 11.19
C GLU A 135 -19.04 -1.44 11.01
N SER A 136 -18.68 -2.38 11.90
CA SER A 136 -17.41 -3.10 11.81
C SER A 136 -17.31 -3.90 10.51
N PHE A 137 -18.41 -4.50 10.07
CA PHE A 137 -18.45 -5.25 8.81
C PHE A 137 -18.35 -4.32 7.58
N ARG A 138 -18.98 -3.14 7.60
CA ARG A 138 -18.79 -2.12 6.56
C ARG A 138 -17.33 -1.68 6.46
N LEU A 139 -16.70 -1.38 7.60
CA LEU A 139 -15.30 -0.99 7.62
C LEU A 139 -14.40 -2.12 7.09
N LEU A 140 -14.65 -3.37 7.50
CA LEU A 140 -13.93 -4.54 7.00
C LEU A 140 -14.05 -4.65 5.47
N ALA A 141 -15.26 -4.53 4.92
CA ALA A 141 -15.50 -4.61 3.48
C ALA A 141 -14.71 -3.51 2.73
N ASP A 142 -14.83 -2.25 3.15
CA ASP A 142 -14.15 -1.13 2.51
C ASP A 142 -12.62 -1.26 2.57
N CYS A 143 -12.09 -1.64 3.73
CA CYS A 143 -10.66 -1.89 3.90
C CYS A 143 -10.17 -3.08 3.05
N THR A 144 -11.00 -4.11 2.87
CA THR A 144 -10.66 -5.28 2.03
C THR A 144 -10.59 -4.88 0.56
N TYR A 145 -11.58 -4.15 0.04
CA TYR A 145 -11.57 -3.68 -1.34
C TYR A 145 -10.40 -2.74 -1.61
N LYS A 146 -10.18 -1.75 -0.74
CA LYS A 146 -9.06 -0.81 -0.88
C LYS A 146 -7.71 -1.52 -0.79
N GLY A 147 -7.56 -2.46 0.15
CA GLY A 147 -6.35 -3.28 0.28
C GLY A 147 -6.08 -4.13 -0.95
N ALA A 148 -7.09 -4.83 -1.47
CA ALA A 148 -6.97 -5.63 -2.70
C ALA A 148 -6.60 -4.74 -3.90
N MET A 149 -7.25 -3.59 -4.01
CA MET A 149 -7.01 -2.61 -5.07
C MET A 149 -5.58 -2.06 -5.05
N LEU A 150 -5.04 -1.69 -3.87
CA LEU A 150 -3.65 -1.23 -3.74
C LEU A 150 -2.65 -2.31 -4.15
N GLU A 151 -2.91 -3.58 -3.80
CA GLU A 151 -2.02 -4.69 -4.13
C GLU A 151 -2.03 -5.07 -5.60
N ALA A 152 -3.20 -5.00 -6.24
CA ALA A 152 -3.31 -5.19 -7.67
C ALA A 152 -2.74 -4.01 -8.45
N ALA A 153 -3.02 -2.77 -8.03
CA ALA A 153 -2.43 -1.59 -8.64
C ALA A 153 -0.91 -1.64 -8.63
N ALA A 154 -0.32 -2.10 -7.52
CA ALA A 154 1.12 -2.31 -7.45
C ALA A 154 1.64 -3.39 -8.43
N HIS A 155 0.86 -4.42 -8.78
CA HIS A 155 1.28 -5.44 -9.77
C HIS A 155 1.15 -4.86 -11.18
N GLU A 156 -0.07 -4.42 -11.52
CA GLU A 156 -0.43 -3.94 -12.85
C GLU A 156 0.41 -2.74 -13.31
N LEU A 157 0.72 -1.80 -12.40
CA LEU A 157 1.60 -0.68 -12.73
C LEU A 157 3.04 -1.11 -12.99
N CYS A 158 3.55 -2.12 -12.27
CA CYS A 158 4.88 -2.67 -12.54
C CYS A 158 4.91 -3.35 -13.91
N ASP A 159 3.93 -4.20 -14.18
CA ASP A 159 3.85 -4.95 -15.43
C ASP A 159 3.68 -4.00 -16.63
N ALA A 160 2.80 -3.01 -16.51
CA ALA A 160 2.62 -1.99 -17.55
C ALA A 160 3.90 -1.20 -17.85
N ILE A 161 4.69 -0.85 -16.82
CA ILE A 161 5.98 -0.15 -17.00
C ILE A 161 7.01 -1.09 -17.66
N ILE A 162 7.10 -2.35 -17.23
CA ILE A 162 8.01 -3.35 -17.81
C ILE A 162 7.69 -3.58 -19.30
N GLU A 163 6.42 -3.74 -19.63
CA GLU A 163 5.99 -3.99 -21.01
C GLU A 163 6.15 -2.75 -21.91
N GLN A 164 5.70 -1.59 -21.47
CA GLN A 164 5.62 -0.40 -22.33
C GLN A 164 6.91 0.42 -22.34
N LYS A 165 7.65 0.47 -21.22
CA LYS A 165 8.83 1.33 -21.09
C LYS A 165 10.12 0.55 -21.23
N ILE A 166 10.30 -0.54 -20.49
CA ILE A 166 11.53 -1.33 -20.56
C ILE A 166 11.60 -2.09 -21.89
N SER A 167 10.56 -2.85 -22.22
CA SER A 167 10.57 -3.72 -23.41
C SER A 167 10.48 -2.95 -24.72
N THR A 168 9.75 -1.83 -24.76
CA THR A 168 9.47 -1.09 -26.01
C THR A 168 10.28 0.20 -26.14
N SER A 169 10.47 0.94 -25.05
CA SER A 169 11.11 2.27 -25.07
C SER A 169 12.56 2.26 -24.58
N LEU A 170 13.15 1.07 -24.34
CA LEU A 170 14.53 0.85 -23.87
C LEU A 170 14.87 1.60 -22.58
N TRP A 171 13.88 1.82 -21.72
CA TRP A 171 14.13 2.38 -20.39
C TRP A 171 14.94 1.41 -19.55
N SER A 172 15.84 1.96 -18.75
CA SER A 172 16.48 1.16 -17.71
C SER A 172 15.49 0.86 -16.59
N LEU A 173 15.80 -0.17 -15.78
CA LEU A 173 15.07 -0.41 -14.54
C LEU A 173 15.17 0.81 -13.61
N ALA A 174 16.29 1.54 -13.67
CA ALA A 174 16.50 2.74 -12.88
C ALA A 174 15.53 3.88 -13.26
N ASP A 175 15.34 4.13 -14.55
CA ASP A 175 14.38 5.11 -15.06
C ASP A 175 12.96 4.75 -14.64
N SER A 176 12.64 3.46 -14.68
CA SER A 176 11.32 2.90 -14.39
C SER A 176 10.89 3.05 -12.93
N PHE A 177 11.74 2.70 -11.96
CA PHE A 177 11.38 2.90 -10.55
C PHE A 177 11.42 4.40 -10.17
N THR A 178 12.36 5.16 -10.77
CA THR A 178 12.51 6.60 -10.52
C THR A 178 11.28 7.36 -11.01
N SER A 179 10.73 7.00 -12.16
CA SER A 179 9.50 7.61 -12.69
C SER A 179 8.31 7.35 -11.77
N LEU A 180 8.12 6.11 -11.30
CA LEU A 180 7.02 5.78 -10.38
C LEU A 180 7.16 6.49 -9.02
N ALA A 181 8.38 6.56 -8.48
CA ALA A 181 8.65 7.30 -7.24
C ALA A 181 8.38 8.81 -7.41
N ALA A 182 8.79 9.39 -8.52
CA ALA A 182 8.51 10.78 -8.87
C ALA A 182 7.00 11.06 -9.01
N MET A 183 6.27 10.16 -9.69
CA MET A 183 4.81 10.24 -9.80
C MET A 183 4.13 10.13 -8.42
N ALA A 184 4.60 9.25 -7.53
CA ALA A 184 4.07 9.17 -6.16
C ALA A 184 4.20 10.51 -5.43
N GLY A 185 5.35 11.17 -5.55
CA GLY A 185 5.58 12.52 -5.01
C GLY A 185 4.65 13.58 -5.62
N LEU A 186 4.44 13.54 -6.94
CA LEU A 186 3.51 14.42 -7.64
C LEU A 186 2.07 14.28 -7.11
N TYR A 187 1.55 13.05 -7.05
CA TYR A 187 0.17 12.81 -6.59
C TYR A 187 -0.01 13.18 -5.11
N GLN A 188 0.98 12.95 -4.27
CA GLN A 188 0.97 13.42 -2.88
C GLN A 188 0.95 14.95 -2.78
N GLY A 189 1.71 15.62 -3.65
CA GLY A 189 1.73 17.08 -3.72
C GLY A 189 0.36 17.62 -4.15
N ARG A 190 -0.26 17.01 -5.16
CA ARG A 190 -1.60 17.38 -5.63
C ARG A 190 -2.66 17.17 -4.54
N TYR A 191 -2.57 16.07 -3.79
CA TYR A 191 -3.45 15.78 -2.65
C TYR A 191 -3.33 16.88 -1.60
N MET A 192 -2.11 17.25 -1.20
CA MET A 192 -1.87 18.27 -0.17
C MET A 192 -2.25 19.69 -0.62
N LEU A 193 -2.18 20.01 -1.92
CA LEU A 193 -2.73 21.26 -2.46
C LEU A 193 -4.26 21.32 -2.41
N GLY A 194 -4.93 20.16 -2.45
CA GLY A 194 -6.38 20.06 -2.34
C GLY A 194 -6.90 20.27 -0.92
N GLU A 195 -6.04 20.18 0.10
CA GLU A 195 -6.41 20.45 1.50
C GLU A 195 -6.23 21.94 1.84
N GLU A 196 -7.34 22.65 2.00
CA GLU A 196 -7.42 24.13 2.15
C GLU A 196 -6.53 24.71 3.28
N ASP A 197 -6.25 23.94 4.34
CA ASP A 197 -5.46 24.38 5.51
C ASP A 197 -3.93 24.29 5.31
N VAL A 198 -3.46 23.46 4.37
CA VAL A 198 -2.01 23.18 4.19
C VAL A 198 -1.34 24.25 3.32
N ALA A 199 -2.07 24.79 2.35
CA ALA A 199 -1.57 25.79 1.39
C ALA A 199 -1.11 27.10 2.05
N GLN A 200 -1.65 27.45 3.23
CA GLN A 200 -1.35 28.73 3.89
C GLN A 200 -0.17 28.68 4.89
N THR A 201 0.31 27.47 5.26
CA THR A 201 1.37 27.30 6.28
C THR A 201 2.60 26.59 5.70
N ILE A 202 2.99 26.97 4.48
CA ILE A 202 4.11 26.34 3.77
C ILE A 202 5.44 26.93 4.27
N THR A 203 6.09 26.23 5.22
CA THR A 203 7.53 26.38 5.46
C THR A 203 8.21 25.09 5.03
N ARG A 204 9.28 25.16 4.21
CA ARG A 204 10.04 23.99 3.69
C ARG A 204 10.37 22.92 4.76
N SER A 205 10.45 23.28 6.04
CA SER A 205 10.80 22.38 7.15
C SER A 205 9.64 21.59 7.79
N ARG A 206 8.37 21.92 7.51
CA ARG A 206 7.20 21.20 8.09
C ARG A 206 6.52 20.23 7.13
N ILE A 207 6.68 20.45 5.83
CA ILE A 207 6.01 19.69 4.77
C ILE A 207 6.75 18.39 4.45
N THR A 208 8.07 18.36 4.71
CA THR A 208 8.92 17.19 4.49
C THR A 208 8.63 16.01 5.42
N ASN A 209 7.89 16.19 6.52
CA ASN A 209 7.92 15.20 7.61
C ASN A 209 6.68 14.28 7.77
N LEU A 210 5.62 14.39 6.96
CA LEU A 210 4.50 13.42 7.08
C LEU A 210 4.09 12.77 5.76
N GLY A 211 3.79 13.56 4.71
CA GLY A 211 3.27 12.99 3.47
C GLY A 211 4.28 12.10 2.74
N VAL A 212 5.45 12.65 2.41
CA VAL A 212 6.49 11.92 1.67
C VAL A 212 7.12 10.83 2.54
N GLU A 213 7.31 11.07 3.84
CA GLU A 213 7.86 10.04 4.74
C GLU A 213 7.01 8.76 4.77
N ASN A 214 5.68 8.91 4.75
CA ASN A 214 4.76 7.77 4.66
C ASN A 214 4.94 7.02 3.33
N LEU A 215 5.06 7.72 2.20
CA LEU A 215 5.31 7.08 0.91
C LEU A 215 6.67 6.38 0.84
N MET A 216 7.70 7.00 1.41
CA MET A 216 9.02 6.37 1.56
C MET A 216 8.90 5.09 2.38
N ALA A 217 8.14 5.09 3.48
CA ALA A 217 7.92 3.91 4.32
C ALA A 217 7.20 2.79 3.55
N VAL A 218 6.15 3.11 2.78
CA VAL A 218 5.44 2.16 1.91
C VAL A 218 6.38 1.55 0.88
N MET A 219 7.09 2.38 0.11
CA MET A 219 8.04 1.93 -0.90
C MET A 219 9.13 1.03 -0.30
N THR A 220 9.64 1.43 0.87
CA THR A 220 10.65 0.70 1.64
C THR A 220 10.17 -0.68 2.07
N GLN A 221 8.99 -0.73 2.70
CA GLN A 221 8.40 -1.95 3.20
C GLN A 221 8.15 -2.93 2.06
N GLU A 222 7.65 -2.41 0.94
CA GLU A 222 7.39 -3.19 -0.25
C GLU A 222 8.70 -3.76 -0.85
N ALA A 223 9.74 -2.94 -0.99
CA ALA A 223 11.03 -3.40 -1.50
C ALA A 223 11.68 -4.46 -0.59
N HIS A 224 11.62 -4.24 0.72
CA HIS A 224 12.14 -5.19 1.70
C HIS A 224 11.40 -6.54 1.63
N ARG A 225 10.09 -6.52 1.41
CA ARG A 225 9.27 -7.73 1.29
C ARG A 225 9.76 -8.67 0.18
N PHE A 226 10.32 -8.10 -0.89
CA PHE A 226 10.87 -8.84 -2.03
C PHE A 226 12.40 -9.02 -1.96
N GLY A 227 13.00 -8.87 -0.77
CA GLY A 227 14.37 -9.30 -0.51
C GLY A 227 15.43 -8.20 -0.58
N VAL A 228 15.06 -6.91 -0.71
CA VAL A 228 16.03 -5.81 -0.60
C VAL A 228 16.47 -5.66 0.85
N PRO A 229 17.78 -5.70 1.16
CA PRO A 229 18.25 -5.56 2.54
C PRO A 229 17.83 -4.22 3.18
N VAL A 230 17.42 -4.27 4.46
CA VAL A 230 17.26 -3.07 5.30
C VAL A 230 18.64 -2.54 5.69
N ALA A 231 19.32 -1.89 4.75
CA ALA A 231 20.46 -1.06 5.10
C ALA A 231 19.95 0.22 5.78
N GLY A 232 20.03 0.28 7.12
CA GLY A 232 19.77 1.49 7.92
C GLY A 232 18.34 2.04 7.87
N ASP A 233 18.09 3.09 8.67
CA ASP A 233 16.91 3.95 8.50
C ASP A 233 17.00 4.59 7.10
N TRP A 234 15.97 4.48 6.27
CA TRP A 234 15.99 4.99 4.89
C TRP A 234 16.05 6.52 4.82
N ARG A 235 15.86 7.18 5.97
CA ARG A 235 16.14 8.60 6.21
C ARG A 235 17.65 8.90 6.34
N THR A 236 18.46 7.89 6.62
CA THR A 236 19.91 7.99 6.84
C THR A 236 20.65 7.47 5.62
N GLY A 237 21.50 8.30 5.02
CA GLY A 237 22.26 7.95 3.82
C GLY A 237 21.83 8.67 2.53
N LEU A 238 20.91 9.64 2.62
CA LEU A 238 20.82 10.69 1.60
C LEU A 238 22.14 11.47 1.64
N ALA A 239 23.16 11.02 0.92
CA ALA A 239 24.27 11.89 0.62
C ALA A 239 23.66 13.10 -0.09
N ALA A 240 23.78 14.28 0.52
CA ALA A 240 23.22 15.54 0.00
C ALA A 240 23.69 15.89 -1.43
N ASN A 241 24.58 15.07 -2.01
CA ASN A 241 25.15 15.21 -3.34
C ASN A 241 24.57 14.23 -4.38
N ASP A 242 23.80 13.20 -3.99
CA ASP A 242 23.30 12.15 -4.89
C ASP A 242 21.79 12.27 -5.20
N CYS A 243 21.10 13.23 -4.59
CA CYS A 243 19.72 13.55 -4.94
C CYS A 243 19.72 14.49 -6.17
N PRO A 244 18.90 14.23 -7.19
CA PRO A 244 18.72 15.18 -8.27
C PRO A 244 18.21 16.51 -7.68
N VAL A 245 18.78 17.64 -8.13
CA VAL A 245 18.41 19.00 -7.65
C VAL A 245 17.03 19.43 -8.18
N SER A 246 16.47 18.65 -9.10
CA SER A 246 15.20 18.90 -9.77
C SER A 246 14.42 17.59 -9.96
N PRO A 247 13.08 17.66 -10.04
CA PRO A 247 12.27 16.52 -10.44
C PRO A 247 12.73 15.92 -11.77
N PRO A 248 12.62 14.59 -11.97
CA PRO A 248 12.91 13.95 -13.24
C PRO A 248 11.73 14.14 -14.22
N PHE A 249 11.51 15.39 -14.66
CA PHE A 249 10.34 15.79 -15.45
C PHE A 249 10.12 14.93 -16.69
N HIS A 250 11.18 14.66 -17.47
CA HIS A 250 11.08 13.83 -18.67
C HIS A 250 10.49 12.44 -18.37
N LEU A 251 10.98 11.77 -17.31
CA LEU A 251 10.47 10.47 -16.89
C LEU A 251 9.01 10.55 -16.43
N MET A 252 8.66 11.59 -15.66
CA MET A 252 7.31 11.78 -15.15
C MET A 252 6.30 11.94 -16.29
N PHE A 253 6.56 12.86 -17.22
CA PHE A 253 5.64 13.15 -18.31
C PHE A 253 5.51 11.98 -19.30
N ASP A 254 6.58 11.21 -19.50
CA ASP A 254 6.54 10.02 -20.33
C ASP A 254 5.65 8.91 -19.75
N VAL A 255 5.49 8.81 -18.41
CA VAL A 255 4.61 7.82 -17.77
C VAL A 255 3.25 8.38 -17.35
N GLU A 256 3.04 9.69 -17.37
CA GLU A 256 1.84 10.33 -16.84
C GLU A 256 0.55 9.78 -17.49
N SER A 257 0.56 9.61 -18.81
CA SER A 257 -0.60 9.08 -19.54
C SER A 257 -0.91 7.63 -19.16
N LEU A 258 0.12 6.78 -19.01
CA LEU A 258 -0.02 5.39 -18.58
C LEU A 258 -0.64 5.33 -17.18
N VAL A 259 -0.07 6.09 -16.23
CA VAL A 259 -0.53 6.12 -14.83
C VAL A 259 -1.96 6.66 -14.73
N THR A 260 -2.26 7.76 -15.44
CA THR A 260 -3.60 8.37 -15.41
C THR A 260 -4.66 7.43 -16.01
N ASN A 261 -4.35 6.79 -17.14
CA ASN A 261 -5.26 5.84 -17.77
C ASN A 261 -5.49 4.61 -16.91
N PHE A 262 -4.44 4.11 -16.25
CA PHE A 262 -4.54 3.01 -15.29
C PHE A 262 -5.50 3.37 -14.15
N PHE A 263 -5.27 4.48 -13.45
CA PHE A 263 -6.11 4.87 -12.31
C PHE A 263 -7.54 5.17 -12.69
N THR A 264 -7.76 5.78 -13.86
CA THR A 264 -9.11 5.99 -14.39
C THR A 264 -9.82 4.66 -14.63
N SER A 265 -9.12 3.67 -15.21
CA SER A 265 -9.70 2.35 -15.50
C SER A 265 -9.95 1.55 -14.22
N ALA A 266 -9.03 1.62 -13.26
CA ALA A 266 -9.12 0.97 -11.95
C ALA A 266 -10.04 1.71 -10.96
N LYS A 267 -10.58 2.87 -11.33
CA LYS A 267 -11.44 3.73 -10.49
C LYS A 267 -10.80 4.13 -9.15
N ILE A 268 -9.49 4.32 -9.17
CA ILE A 268 -8.76 4.88 -8.02
C ILE A 268 -8.78 6.39 -8.19
N GLU A 269 -9.72 7.08 -7.55
CA GLU A 269 -9.93 8.52 -7.76
C GLU A 269 -9.12 9.38 -6.79
N ALA A 270 -8.87 8.89 -5.58
CA ALA A 270 -8.24 9.67 -4.52
C ALA A 270 -6.72 9.78 -4.74
N GLU A 271 -6.20 11.01 -4.83
CA GLU A 271 -4.79 11.29 -5.14
C GLU A 271 -3.82 10.70 -4.10
N ASN A 272 -4.22 10.61 -2.83
CA ASN A 272 -3.43 9.96 -1.78
C ASN A 272 -3.38 8.42 -1.93
N GLU A 273 -4.46 7.79 -2.39
CA GLU A 273 -4.49 6.35 -2.69
C GLU A 273 -3.64 6.05 -3.93
N GLN A 274 -3.73 6.90 -4.96
CA GLN A 274 -2.88 6.84 -6.15
C GLN A 274 -1.39 6.98 -5.79
N ALA A 275 -1.05 7.91 -4.90
CA ALA A 275 0.32 8.11 -4.44
C ALA A 275 0.86 6.87 -3.71
N VAL A 276 0.07 6.25 -2.83
CA VAL A 276 0.44 4.99 -2.15
C VAL A 276 0.60 3.84 -3.14
N ALA A 277 -0.31 3.68 -4.10
CA ALA A 277 -0.22 2.66 -5.14
C ALA A 277 1.08 2.80 -5.98
N LEU A 278 1.43 4.03 -6.37
CA LEU A 278 2.68 4.32 -7.08
C LEU A 278 3.91 4.04 -6.22
N ALA A 279 3.88 4.41 -4.94
CA ALA A 279 4.98 4.12 -4.02
C ALA A 279 5.20 2.60 -3.84
N LYS A 280 4.11 1.82 -3.74
CA LYS A 280 4.20 0.35 -3.74
C LYS A 280 4.79 -0.19 -5.04
N ALA A 281 4.27 0.24 -6.18
CA ALA A 281 4.80 -0.18 -7.48
C ALA A 281 6.30 0.14 -7.62
N ALA A 282 6.72 1.35 -7.22
CA ALA A 282 8.13 1.74 -7.18
C ALA A 282 8.96 0.82 -6.27
N GLY A 283 8.44 0.44 -5.10
CA GLY A 283 9.10 -0.48 -4.18
C GLY A 283 9.29 -1.89 -4.76
N ARG A 284 8.34 -2.39 -5.54
CA ARG A 284 8.46 -3.67 -6.24
C ARG A 284 9.51 -3.64 -7.34
N LEU A 285 9.51 -2.62 -8.18
CA LEU A 285 10.56 -2.45 -9.21
C LEU A 285 11.94 -2.26 -8.57
N LEU A 286 12.02 -1.52 -7.46
CA LEU A 286 13.24 -1.40 -6.67
C LEU A 286 13.76 -2.76 -6.21
N ALA A 287 12.88 -3.69 -5.83
CA ALA A 287 13.28 -5.04 -5.46
C ALA A 287 13.74 -5.90 -6.63
N VAL A 288 13.11 -5.77 -7.80
CA VAL A 288 13.57 -6.43 -9.03
C VAL A 288 15.00 -6.02 -9.37
N MET A 289 15.33 -4.74 -9.18
CA MET A 289 16.63 -4.18 -9.57
C MET A 289 17.71 -4.33 -8.49
N ALA A 290 17.36 -4.14 -7.22
CA ALA A 290 18.31 -4.07 -6.11
C ALA A 290 18.30 -5.30 -5.19
N GLY A 291 17.44 -6.29 -5.48
CA GLY A 291 17.40 -7.58 -4.79
C GLY A 291 18.36 -8.61 -5.40
N GLY A 292 18.50 -9.75 -4.74
CA GLY A 292 19.30 -10.88 -5.21
C GLY A 292 20.81 -10.79 -4.90
N ASP A 293 21.54 -11.82 -5.31
CA ASP A 293 22.98 -11.96 -5.06
C ASP A 293 23.82 -11.03 -5.95
N GLU A 294 23.32 -10.68 -7.14
CA GLU A 294 23.95 -9.79 -8.11
C GLU A 294 22.97 -8.67 -8.52
N PRO A 295 22.77 -7.65 -7.67
CA PRO A 295 21.86 -6.55 -7.98
C PRO A 295 22.38 -5.69 -9.14
N GLU A 296 21.50 -5.27 -10.05
CA GLU A 296 21.84 -4.37 -11.16
C GLU A 296 22.26 -2.99 -10.64
N VAL A 297 21.58 -2.51 -9.60
CA VAL A 297 21.95 -1.29 -8.88
C VAL A 297 22.03 -1.59 -7.40
N THR A 298 23.14 -1.20 -6.77
CA THR A 298 23.32 -1.38 -5.32
C THR A 298 22.19 -0.67 -4.56
N PRO A 299 21.56 -1.32 -3.55
CA PRO A 299 20.51 -0.69 -2.75
C PRO A 299 20.89 0.68 -2.16
N LEU A 300 22.17 0.90 -1.85
CA LEU A 300 22.69 2.18 -1.35
C LEU A 300 22.59 3.33 -2.35
N ILE A 301 22.48 3.05 -3.65
CA ILE A 301 22.35 4.05 -4.73
C ILE A 301 20.90 4.19 -5.16
N ALA A 302 20.21 3.06 -5.34
CA ALA A 302 18.83 3.05 -5.81
C ALA A 302 17.86 3.78 -4.86
N LYS A 303 18.09 3.65 -3.54
CA LYS A 303 17.25 4.26 -2.51
C LYS A 303 17.31 5.79 -2.52
N PRO A 304 18.49 6.46 -2.44
CA PRO A 304 18.56 7.91 -2.58
C PRO A 304 17.96 8.43 -3.89
N LEU A 305 18.11 7.71 -4.99
CA LEU A 305 17.53 8.12 -6.28
C LEU A 305 16.00 8.16 -6.23
N ALA A 306 15.36 7.11 -5.71
CA ALA A 306 13.90 7.05 -5.55
C ALA A 306 13.39 8.16 -4.61
N VAL A 307 14.07 8.32 -3.47
CA VAL A 307 13.69 9.29 -2.44
C VAL A 307 13.87 10.73 -2.95
N GLY A 308 14.97 11.01 -3.65
CA GLY A 308 15.23 12.31 -4.26
C GLY A 308 14.18 12.65 -5.29
N ALA A 309 13.89 11.72 -6.22
CA ALA A 309 12.85 11.91 -7.23
C ALA A 309 11.47 12.18 -6.62
N MET A 310 11.05 11.36 -5.63
CA MET A 310 9.78 11.54 -4.93
C MET A 310 9.71 12.88 -4.18
N THR A 311 10.77 13.24 -3.46
CA THR A 311 10.82 14.46 -2.65
C THR A 311 10.82 15.71 -3.53
N GLU A 312 11.63 15.75 -4.57
CA GLU A 312 11.69 16.91 -5.46
C GLU A 312 10.39 17.08 -6.24
N SER A 313 9.81 16.00 -6.78
CA SER A 313 8.50 16.07 -7.47
C SER A 313 7.40 16.58 -6.56
N PHE A 314 7.39 16.14 -5.30
CA PHE A 314 6.47 16.65 -4.28
C PHE A 314 6.70 18.15 -4.02
N LEU A 315 7.94 18.56 -3.75
CA LEU A 315 8.29 19.95 -3.47
C LEU A 315 8.00 20.88 -4.65
N ALA A 316 8.28 20.46 -5.87
CA ALA A 316 7.97 21.21 -7.08
C ALA A 316 6.46 21.39 -7.25
N THR A 317 5.67 20.34 -7.01
CA THR A 317 4.21 20.43 -7.06
C THR A 317 3.68 21.46 -6.09
N LEU A 318 4.18 21.47 -4.85
CA LEU A 318 3.76 22.44 -3.84
C LEU A 318 4.21 23.88 -4.14
N GLN A 319 5.40 24.05 -4.74
CA GLN A 319 5.94 25.38 -5.07
C GLN A 319 5.23 26.01 -6.27
N HIS A 320 4.84 25.21 -7.25
CA HIS A 320 4.35 25.70 -8.54
C HIS A 320 2.84 25.50 -8.74
N GLY A 321 2.17 24.67 -7.94
CA GLY A 321 0.75 24.38 -8.09
C GLY A 321 0.46 23.29 -9.14
N ARG A 322 -0.83 22.99 -9.36
CA ARG A 322 -1.27 21.84 -10.18
C ARG A 322 -0.99 21.99 -11.69
N GLU A 323 -1.04 23.21 -12.24
CA GLU A 323 -1.02 23.46 -13.69
C GLU A 323 0.37 23.85 -14.24
N ASN A 324 1.26 24.35 -13.40
CA ASN A 324 2.51 24.99 -13.85
C ASN A 324 3.71 24.05 -14.03
N LEU A 325 3.58 22.75 -13.71
CA LEU A 325 4.71 21.82 -13.80
C LEU A 325 5.14 21.53 -15.25
N ARG A 326 4.22 21.58 -16.22
CA ARG A 326 4.55 21.38 -17.64
C ARG A 326 5.29 22.58 -18.24
N GLU A 327 4.95 23.79 -17.81
CA GLU A 327 5.62 25.03 -18.25
C GLU A 327 7.10 25.05 -17.81
N MET A 328 7.46 24.37 -16.72
CA MET A 328 8.85 24.28 -16.25
C MET A 328 9.73 23.41 -17.14
N GLN A 329 9.19 22.39 -17.81
CA GLN A 329 9.97 21.57 -18.75
C GLN A 329 10.43 22.42 -19.94
N GLU A 330 9.53 23.28 -20.45
CA GLU A 330 9.82 24.17 -21.58
C GLU A 330 10.88 25.23 -21.28
N HIS A 331 11.33 25.37 -20.02
CA HIS A 331 12.38 26.30 -19.60
C HIS A 331 13.70 25.60 -19.19
N LEU A 332 13.72 24.27 -19.18
CA LEU A 332 14.89 23.46 -18.83
C LEU A 332 15.59 22.82 -20.05
N ASP A 333 14.93 22.82 -21.21
CA ASP A 333 15.50 22.47 -22.53
C ASP A 333 16.08 23.70 -23.25
#